data_AF-A0A940NAW5-F1
#
_entry.id   AF-A0A940NAW5-F1
#
_cell.length_a   1.000
_cell.length_b   1.000
_cell.length_c   1.000
_cell.angle_alpha   90.00
_cell.angle_beta   90.00
_cell.angle_gamma   90.00
#
_symmetry.space_group_name_H-M   'P 1'
#
loop_
_entity.id
_entity.type
_entity.pdbx_description
1 polymer ?
#
loop_
_entity_poly.entity_id
_entity_poly.type
_entity_poly.pdbx_seq_one_letter_code
_entity_poly.pdbx_strand_id
1 'polypeptide(L)'
;MGTFTFDPNDFRSVSYYVQQEIPAIGIALAKRKTNFFDYQNGTYVARKGYLAKWNAVIILQIRDQFSLVRFVNPHTNVENFGRVTTGWVRSSDLVNPFPPASKQ
;
A
#
# COMPACT_ATOMS: atom_id res chain seq x y z
N MET A 1 26.56 2.47 -3.31
CA MET A 1 26.83 2.41 -4.76
C MET A 1 25.68 1.64 -5.39
N GLY A 2 24.75 2.34 -6.04
CA GLY A 2 23.69 1.69 -6.81
C GLY A 2 24.23 1.37 -8.19
N THR A 3 24.26 0.10 -8.57
CA THR A 3 24.63 -0.35 -9.91
C THR A 3 23.36 -0.62 -10.69
N PHE A 4 23.21 0.04 -11.84
CA PHE A 4 22.19 -0.33 -12.82
C PHE A 4 22.74 -1.49 -13.65
N THR A 5 21.97 -2.57 -13.77
CA THR A 5 22.40 -3.77 -14.52
C THR A 5 22.38 -3.57 -16.03
N PHE A 6 21.70 -2.52 -16.52
CA PHE A 6 21.51 -2.23 -17.95
C PHE A 6 21.73 -0.75 -18.23
N ASP A 7 22.28 -0.44 -19.40
CA ASP A 7 22.52 0.93 -19.86
C ASP A 7 21.19 1.68 -20.13
N PRO A 8 21.15 3.02 -19.97
CA PRO A 8 19.95 3.83 -20.20
C PRO A 8 19.33 3.67 -21.60
N ASN A 9 20.11 3.27 -22.61
CA ASN A 9 19.66 3.08 -23.99
C ASN A 9 19.34 1.61 -24.34
N ASP A 10 19.43 0.67 -23.41
CA ASP A 10 19.05 -0.73 -23.64
C ASP A 10 17.52 -0.85 -23.73
N PHE A 11 16.94 -1.50 -24.74
CA PHE A 11 15.48 -1.68 -24.80
C PHE A 11 14.93 -2.47 -23.58
N ARG A 12 15.78 -3.28 -22.94
CA ARG A 12 15.49 -3.98 -21.67
C ARG A 12 15.51 -3.03 -20.48
N SER A 13 16.07 -1.82 -20.62
CA SER A 13 15.99 -0.76 -19.61
C SER A 13 14.65 -0.02 -19.60
N VAL A 14 13.80 -0.18 -20.64
CA VAL A 14 12.59 0.65 -20.82
C VAL A 14 11.29 -0.11 -21.08
N SER A 15 11.29 -1.43 -21.24
CA SER A 15 10.07 -2.15 -21.66
C SER A 15 9.25 -2.68 -20.48
N TYR A 16 8.67 -1.78 -19.67
CA TYR A 16 7.60 -2.16 -18.75
C TYR A 16 6.26 -2.13 -19.49
N TYR A 17 5.63 -3.29 -19.67
CA TYR A 17 4.26 -3.37 -20.17
C TYR A 17 3.31 -3.55 -18.98
N VAL A 18 2.16 -2.87 -19.03
CA VAL A 18 1.12 -3.04 -18.01
C VAL A 18 0.60 -4.46 -18.11
N GLN A 19 0.91 -5.29 -17.12
CA GLN A 19 0.39 -6.65 -17.03
C GLN A 19 -1.04 -6.68 -16.47
N GLN A 20 -1.34 -5.77 -15.55
CA GLN A 20 -2.63 -5.71 -14.86
C GLN A 20 -2.89 -4.30 -14.32
N GLU A 21 -4.14 -3.86 -14.43
CA GLU A 21 -4.64 -2.66 -13.77
C GLU A 21 -5.50 -3.04 -12.56
N ILE A 22 -5.39 -2.26 -11.48
CA ILE A 22 -6.19 -2.45 -10.27
C ILE A 22 -6.84 -1.10 -9.94
N PRO A 23 -8.19 -1.03 -9.85
CA PRO A 23 -8.84 0.21 -9.46
C PRO A 23 -8.46 0.59 -8.03
N ALA A 24 -8.05 1.85 -7.86
CA ALA A 24 -7.70 2.44 -6.57
C ALA A 24 -8.49 3.74 -6.38
N ILE A 25 -8.95 3.98 -5.16
CA ILE A 25 -9.71 5.18 -4.81
C ILE A 25 -8.87 6.20 -4.04
N GLY A 26 -7.62 5.87 -3.67
CA GLY A 26 -6.70 6.81 -3.06
C GLY A 26 -5.41 6.20 -2.56
N ILE A 27 -4.55 7.06 -2.00
CA ILE A 27 -3.30 6.71 -1.32
C ILE A 27 -3.36 7.30 0.09
N ALA A 28 -2.87 6.56 1.08
CA ALA A 28 -2.82 7.02 2.46
C ALA A 28 -1.57 6.53 3.21
N LEU A 29 -1.28 7.14 4.35
CA LEU A 29 -0.27 6.66 5.30
C LEU A 29 -0.94 6.12 6.56
N ALA A 30 -0.39 5.05 7.13
CA ALA A 30 -0.75 4.62 8.47
C ALA A 30 -0.18 5.62 9.51
N LYS A 31 -1.02 6.37 10.22
CA LYS A 31 -0.55 7.39 11.19
C LYS A 31 0.00 6.80 12.49
N ARG A 32 -0.28 5.53 12.75
CA ARG A 32 0.16 4.71 13.89
C ARG A 32 0.12 3.23 13.51
N LYS A 33 0.58 2.34 14.40
CA LYS A 33 0.40 0.90 14.23
C LYS A 33 -1.09 0.57 14.08
N THR A 34 -1.47 -0.16 13.03
CA THR A 34 -2.84 -0.64 12.82
C THR A 34 -2.83 -2.08 12.33
N ASN A 35 -3.66 -2.93 12.93
CA ASN A 35 -3.71 -4.35 12.58
C ASN A 35 -4.47 -4.53 11.26
N PHE A 36 -4.13 -5.60 10.53
CA PHE A 36 -5.00 -6.06 9.46
C PHE A 36 -6.21 -6.80 10.01
N PHE A 37 -7.32 -6.66 9.31
CA PHE A 37 -8.57 -7.37 9.55
C PHE A 37 -9.02 -8.09 8.27
N ASP A 38 -9.68 -9.22 8.44
CA ASP A 38 -10.45 -9.88 7.40
C ASP A 38 -11.95 -9.61 7.62
N TYR A 39 -12.69 -9.42 6.55
CA TYR A 39 -14.14 -9.24 6.62
C TYR A 39 -14.82 -10.60 6.41
N GLN A 40 -15.38 -11.16 7.48
CA GLN A 40 -15.98 -12.50 7.51
C GLN A 40 -17.34 -12.44 8.21
N ASN A 41 -18.37 -13.01 7.58
CA ASN A 41 -19.73 -13.14 8.15
C ASN A 41 -20.29 -11.82 8.71
N GLY A 42 -20.10 -10.71 8.00
CA GLY A 42 -20.60 -9.42 8.45
C GLY A 42 -19.68 -8.65 9.40
N THR A 43 -18.58 -9.25 9.86
CA THR A 43 -17.72 -8.72 10.93
C THR A 43 -16.26 -8.61 10.51
N TYR A 44 -15.54 -7.67 11.13
CA TYR A 44 -14.10 -7.49 10.92
C TYR A 44 -13.33 -8.22 12.01
N VAL A 45 -12.60 -9.27 11.63
CA VAL A 45 -11.80 -10.10 12.54
C VAL A 45 -10.34 -9.75 12.38
N ALA A 46 -9.67 -9.39 13.48
CA ALA A 46 -8.25 -9.07 13.46
C ALA A 46 -7.44 -10.33 13.07
N ARG A 47 -6.49 -10.17 12.15
CA ARG A 47 -5.58 -11.24 11.74
C ARG A 47 -4.15 -10.92 12.13
N LYS A 48 -3.27 -11.92 12.01
CA LYS A 48 -1.83 -11.73 12.21
C LYS A 48 -1.29 -10.78 11.14
N GLY A 49 -0.64 -9.70 11.58
CA GLY A 49 -0.01 -8.70 10.73
C GLY A 49 -0.56 -7.30 10.97
N TYR A 50 0.28 -6.31 10.75
CA TYR A 50 -0.04 -4.91 10.97
C TYR A 50 0.72 -4.02 10.01
N LEU A 51 0.25 -2.79 9.83
CA LEU A 51 1.01 -1.70 9.24
C LEU A 51 1.70 -0.93 10.36
N ALA A 52 2.99 -0.66 10.19
CA ALA A 52 3.73 0.24 11.07
C ALA A 52 3.39 1.70 10.73
N LYS A 53 3.72 2.60 11.67
CA LYS A 53 3.59 4.04 11.44
C LYS A 53 4.35 4.43 10.16
N TRP A 54 3.72 5.28 9.36
CA TRP A 54 4.18 5.78 8.07
C TRP A 54 4.32 4.76 6.94
N ASN A 55 3.80 3.54 7.12
CA ASN A 55 3.62 2.66 5.97
C ASN A 55 2.60 3.26 5.01
N ALA A 56 3.04 3.46 3.76
CA ALA A 56 2.21 3.94 2.67
C ALA A 56 1.39 2.80 2.07
N VAL A 57 0.12 3.08 1.78
CA VAL A 57 -0.82 2.10 1.25
C VAL A 57 -1.67 2.70 0.15
N ILE A 58 -2.12 1.84 -0.76
CA ILE A 58 -3.17 2.16 -1.72
C ILE A 58 -4.52 1.74 -1.13
N ILE A 59 -5.50 2.62 -1.17
CA ILE A 59 -6.88 2.34 -0.78
C ILE A 59 -7.62 1.80 -2.00
N LEU A 60 -8.13 0.57 -1.89
CA LEU A 60 -8.90 -0.09 -2.94
C LEU A 60 -10.41 0.13 -2.75
N GLN A 61 -10.86 0.14 -1.50
CA GLN A 61 -12.27 0.28 -1.14
C GLN A 61 -12.41 0.88 0.26
N ILE A 62 -13.50 1.58 0.52
CA ILE A 62 -13.94 1.99 1.87
C ILE A 62 -15.28 1.32 2.15
N ARG A 63 -15.43 0.77 3.36
CA ARG A 63 -16.66 0.16 3.84
C ARG A 63 -16.77 0.36 5.34
N ASP A 64 -17.91 0.87 5.80
CA ASP A 64 -18.16 1.19 7.19
C ASP A 64 -17.03 2.09 7.77
N GLN A 65 -16.32 1.62 8.79
CA GLN A 65 -15.19 2.31 9.43
C GLN A 65 -13.83 1.79 8.97
N PHE A 66 -13.80 0.98 7.90
CA PHE A 66 -12.61 0.30 7.42
C PHE A 66 -12.28 0.65 5.97
N SER A 67 -11.00 0.64 5.66
CA SER A 67 -10.46 0.78 4.31
C SER A 67 -9.79 -0.54 3.93
N LEU A 68 -10.17 -1.11 2.79
CA LEU A 68 -9.43 -2.20 2.17
C LEU A 68 -8.19 -1.60 1.53
N VAL A 69 -7.02 -2.02 2.00
CA VAL A 69 -5.75 -1.46 1.56
C VAL A 69 -4.86 -2.51 0.94
N ARG A 70 -4.01 -2.07 0.01
CA ARG A 70 -2.91 -2.83 -0.59
C ARG A 70 -1.60 -2.21 -0.13
N PHE A 71 -0.76 -3.04 0.48
CA PHE A 71 0.57 -2.68 0.96
C PHE A 71 1.63 -3.53 0.27
N VAL A 72 2.77 -2.91 -0.06
CA VAL A 72 3.97 -3.59 -0.56
C VAL A 72 5.12 -3.14 0.32
N ASN A 73 5.87 -4.10 0.88
CA ASN A 73 7.05 -3.76 1.67
C ASN A 73 8.17 -3.27 0.74
N PRO A 74 8.65 -2.03 0.87
CA PRO A 74 9.67 -1.48 -0.02
C PRO A 74 11.09 -2.00 0.28
N HIS A 75 11.30 -2.65 1.42
CA HIS A 75 12.64 -3.09 1.84
C HIS A 75 13.13 -4.28 1.01
N THR A 76 14.26 -4.13 0.34
CA THR A 76 14.90 -5.16 -0.50
C THR A 76 15.61 -6.26 0.28
N ASN A 77 15.87 -6.04 1.58
CA ASN A 77 16.59 -6.97 2.46
C ASN A 77 15.66 -7.92 3.24
N VAL A 78 14.39 -8.05 2.85
CA VAL A 78 13.45 -8.99 3.48
C VAL A 78 13.30 -10.23 2.62
N GLU A 79 13.14 -11.39 3.27
CA GLU A 79 13.01 -12.71 2.62
C GLU A 79 11.93 -12.74 1.51
N ASN A 80 10.90 -11.90 1.65
CA ASN A 80 9.79 -11.81 0.71
C ASN A 80 9.70 -10.41 0.07
N PHE A 81 10.79 -9.94 -0.55
CA PHE A 81 10.79 -8.68 -1.29
C PHE A 81 9.66 -8.65 -2.33
N GLY A 82 8.96 -7.53 -2.45
CA GLY A 82 7.84 -7.37 -3.37
C GLY A 82 6.54 -8.05 -2.93
N ARG A 83 6.49 -8.67 -1.74
CA ARG A 83 5.25 -9.26 -1.22
C ARG A 83 4.14 -8.21 -1.10
N VAL A 84 3.04 -8.47 -1.81
CA VAL A 84 1.81 -7.69 -1.74
C VAL A 84 0.96 -8.25 -0.59
N THR A 85 0.49 -7.37 0.28
CA THR A 85 -0.46 -7.70 1.35
C THR A 85 -1.72 -6.86 1.19
N THR A 86 -2.87 -7.50 1.11
CA THR A 86 -4.18 -6.85 1.09
C THR A 86 -4.95 -7.16 2.36
N GLY A 87 -5.65 -6.19 2.93
CA GLY A 87 -6.46 -6.40 4.12
C GLY A 87 -7.19 -5.14 4.57
N TRP A 88 -8.17 -5.31 5.45
CA TRP A 88 -8.91 -4.18 6.01
C TRP A 88 -8.12 -3.55 7.15
N VAL A 89 -8.15 -2.22 7.23
CA VAL A 89 -7.61 -1.45 8.36
C VAL A 89 -8.62 -0.39 8.76
N ARG A 90 -8.59 0.09 10.00
CA ARG A 90 -9.50 1.16 10.42
C ARG A 90 -9.18 2.43 9.63
N SER A 91 -10.16 3.03 8.98
CA SER A 91 -9.97 4.26 8.20
C SER A 91 -9.47 5.41 9.07
N SER A 92 -9.87 5.42 10.35
CA SER A 92 -9.37 6.39 11.35
C SER A 92 -7.86 6.31 11.59
N ASP A 93 -7.19 5.21 11.23
CA ASP A 93 -5.74 5.05 11.36
C ASP A 93 -4.98 5.50 10.12
N LEU A 94 -5.70 5.90 9.06
CA LEU A 94 -5.13 6.41 7.82
C LEU A 94 -5.16 7.93 7.80
N VAL A 95 -4.19 8.53 7.12
CA VAL A 95 -4.10 9.98 6.90
C VAL A 95 -3.71 10.27 5.45
N ASN A 96 -4.23 11.39 4.92
CA ASN A 96 -3.83 11.90 3.62
C ASN A 96 -2.35 12.35 3.67
N PRO A 97 -1.46 11.81 2.81
CA PRO A 97 -0.04 12.18 2.78
C PRO A 97 0.21 13.57 2.22
N PHE A 98 -0.75 14.15 1.50
CA PHE A 98 -0.56 15.42 0.82
C PHE A 98 -0.88 16.59 1.77
N PRO A 99 -0.14 17.70 1.67
CA PRO A 99 -0.48 18.91 2.40
C PRO A 99 -1.91 19.34 2.05
N PRO A 100 -2.64 19.95 2.99
CA PRO A 100 -3.92 20.55 2.67
C PRO A 100 -3.71 21.56 1.54
N ALA A 101 -4.55 21.50 0.51
CA ALA A 101 -4.47 22.45 -0.59
C ALA A 101 -4.53 23.86 -0.02
N SER A 102 -3.46 24.64 -0.21
CA SER A 102 -3.49 26.08 0.07
C SER A 102 -4.62 26.67 -0.77
N LYS A 103 -5.61 27.31 -0.13
CA LYS A 103 -6.57 28.14 -0.88
C LYS A 103 -5.75 29.23 -1.56
N GLN A 104 -5.63 29.15 -2.89
CA GLN A 104 -5.20 30.29 -3.71
C GLN A 104 -6.32 31.32 -3.78
#